data_AF-A0A838MJ34-F1
#
_entry.id   AF-A0A838MJ34-F1
#
_cell.length_a   1.000
_cell.length_b   1.000
_cell.length_c   1.000
_cell.angle_alpha   90.00
_cell.angle_beta   90.00
_cell.angle_gamma   90.00
#
_symmetry.space_group_name_H-M   'P 1'
#
loop_
_entity.id
_entity.type
_entity.pdbx_description
1 polymer ?
#
loop_
_entity_poly.entity_id
_entity_poly.type
_entity_poly.pdbx_seq_one_letter_code
_entity_poly.pdbx_strand_id
1 'polypeptide(L)'
;MKKFIKKPKKFVLIFILIIAAIIAAIIFYQKLTARGASYGWVQTDWSGGASTTAAAVHPGDETGWTYYYSADDAISTTTPGEISLASTTASWTETATADFDAGTQNSVYATSGAVFLLKPAGAACSLKTECIGGYCNGSSACDTCASFTYESQTYSVVMVGEQCWMAENLNVGSSTDSVNTGVSHSDVSDNSIIEKYCYNNNTANCDTYGGLYDWDEMMGYVETAGVQGICPSGWHIPTDGEQYELENYLKNDGQTCSASRSGAWDCATAGTKLKSGGSSGFEGLLAGYRRNTGSFNNLTSGGDFWSSSVSGSNAWSRSLNSTESRVNRNAYYQAYGFSVRCLKD
;
A
#
# COMPACT_ATOMS: atom_id res chain seq x y z
N MET A 1 22.84 87.62 54.96
CA MET A 1 22.53 86.18 54.86
C MET A 1 23.66 85.47 54.11
N LYS A 2 24.37 84.54 54.76
CA LYS A 2 25.27 83.58 54.11
C LYS A 2 24.45 82.56 53.31
N LYS A 3 24.83 82.25 52.07
CA LYS A 3 25.21 80.89 51.61
C LYS A 3 25.60 80.90 50.12
N PHE A 4 26.89 80.68 49.84
CA PHE A 4 27.48 79.39 49.42
C PHE A 4 27.14 79.03 47.96
N ILE A 5 28.01 79.28 46.98
CA ILE A 5 29.28 78.61 46.63
C ILE A 5 29.10 77.89 45.28
N LYS A 6 29.99 78.28 44.34
CA LYS A 6 30.55 77.54 43.20
C LYS A 6 29.94 76.16 42.91
N LYS A 7 29.53 75.94 41.66
CA LYS A 7 29.83 74.67 40.96
C LYS A 7 29.68 74.62 39.42
N PRO A 8 29.81 75.69 38.61
CA PRO A 8 29.76 75.48 37.15
C PRO A 8 31.00 74.72 36.66
N LYS A 9 32.18 74.89 37.30
CA LYS A 9 33.43 74.26 36.82
C LYS A 9 33.43 72.73 36.88
N LYS A 10 32.83 72.10 37.90
CA LYS A 10 32.70 70.63 37.95
C LYS A 10 31.71 70.11 36.90
N PHE A 11 30.60 70.82 36.72
CA PHE A 11 29.59 70.43 35.73
C PHE A 11 30.12 70.56 34.30
N VAL A 12 30.84 71.65 34.00
CA VAL A 12 31.51 71.86 32.71
C VAL A 12 32.63 70.83 32.48
N LEU A 13 33.43 70.51 33.49
CA LEU A 13 34.49 69.49 33.35
C LEU A 13 33.90 68.09 33.11
N ILE A 14 32.82 67.74 33.82
CA ILE A 14 32.10 66.47 33.61
C ILE A 14 31.48 66.45 32.21
N PHE A 15 30.90 67.56 31.75
CA PHE A 15 30.32 67.66 30.41
C PHE A 15 31.38 67.52 29.30
N ILE A 16 32.56 68.14 29.47
CA ILE A 16 33.69 67.99 28.55
C ILE A 16 34.22 66.55 28.54
N LEU A 17 34.31 65.90 29.69
CA LEU A 17 34.74 64.49 29.78
C LEU A 17 33.72 63.54 29.13
N ILE A 18 32.42 63.80 29.28
CA ILE A 18 31.36 63.03 28.61
C ILE A 18 31.45 63.24 27.09
N ILE A 19 31.62 64.48 26.61
CA ILE A 19 31.80 64.75 25.18
C ILE A 19 33.06 64.08 24.65
N ALA A 20 34.18 64.15 25.37
CA ALA A 20 35.42 63.49 24.97
C ALA A 20 35.27 61.96 24.92
N ALA A 21 34.53 61.37 25.87
CA ALA A 21 34.22 59.93 25.87
C ALA A 21 33.29 59.54 24.72
N ILE A 22 32.29 60.37 24.38
CA ILE A 22 31.41 60.15 23.23
C ILE A 22 32.19 60.26 21.92
N ILE A 23 33.04 61.28 21.77
CA ILE A 23 33.90 61.44 20.58
C ILE A 23 34.88 60.27 20.45
N ALA A 24 35.51 59.85 21.56
CA ALA A 24 36.37 58.68 21.57
C ALA A 24 35.58 57.41 21.18
N ALA A 25 34.38 57.20 21.73
CA ALA A 25 33.53 56.09 21.36
C ALA A 25 33.17 56.12 19.87
N ILE A 26 32.83 57.28 19.29
CA ILE A 26 32.55 57.41 17.86
C ILE A 26 33.78 57.10 17.00
N ILE A 27 34.96 57.60 17.38
CA ILE A 27 36.22 57.36 16.66
C ILE A 27 36.64 55.88 16.74
N PHE A 28 36.53 55.25 17.91
CA PHE A 28 36.86 53.84 18.10
C PHE A 28 35.81 52.91 17.48
N TYR A 29 34.53 53.30 17.44
CA TYR A 29 33.46 52.54 16.77
C TYR A 29 33.67 52.48 15.25
N GLN A 30 34.16 53.56 14.62
CA GLN A 30 34.52 53.54 13.20
C GLN A 30 35.67 52.56 12.87
N LYS A 31 36.57 52.31 13.82
CA LYS A 31 37.69 51.35 13.63
C LYS A 31 37.32 49.88 13.85
N LEU A 32 36.17 49.58 14.46
CA LEU A 32 35.74 48.21 14.78
C LEU A 32 34.69 47.65 13.81
N THR A 33 34.48 48.31 12.67
CA THR A 33 33.71 47.69 11.58
C THR A 33 34.57 46.61 10.91
N ALA A 34 34.35 45.36 11.29
CA ALA A 34 34.78 44.23 10.49
C ALA A 34 34.10 44.38 9.12
N ARG A 35 34.85 44.83 8.11
CA ARG A 35 34.41 44.79 6.72
C ARG A 35 34.44 43.33 6.31
N GLY A 36 33.31 42.65 6.44
CA GLY A 36 33.09 41.40 5.73
C GLY A 36 33.16 41.70 4.24
N ALA A 37 34.29 41.43 3.61
CA ALA A 37 34.36 41.35 2.16
C ALA A 37 33.77 40.00 1.77
N SER A 38 32.53 40.01 1.29
CA SER A 38 31.99 38.89 0.54
C SER A 38 32.66 38.90 -0.83
N TYR A 39 33.70 38.11 -1.00
CA TYR A 39 34.27 37.85 -2.31
C TYR A 39 33.36 36.83 -3.00
N GLY A 40 32.84 37.20 -4.17
CA GLY A 40 32.24 36.25 -5.11
C GLY A 40 33.24 36.06 -6.23
N TRP A 41 33.77 34.85 -6.41
CA TRP A 41 34.48 34.50 -7.63
C TRP A 41 33.51 33.78 -8.58
N VAL A 42 33.61 34.09 -9.86
CA VAL A 42 32.95 33.33 -10.92
C VAL A 42 33.99 32.37 -11.46
N GLN A 43 33.78 31.08 -11.24
CA GLN A 43 34.62 30.08 -11.86
C GLN A 43 34.22 29.91 -13.32
N THR A 44 35.18 30.05 -14.23
CA THR A 44 34.93 30.00 -15.68
C THR A 44 35.67 28.86 -16.37
N ASP A 45 36.61 28.21 -15.69
CA ASP A 45 37.43 27.15 -16.27
C ASP A 45 37.69 26.00 -15.28
N TRP A 46 37.49 24.77 -15.75
CA TRP A 46 37.74 23.53 -15.02
C TRP A 46 38.73 22.62 -15.77
N SER A 47 39.51 23.19 -16.70
CA SER A 47 40.47 22.49 -17.55
C SER A 47 41.57 21.73 -16.80
N GLY A 48 41.79 22.03 -15.51
CA GLY A 48 42.75 21.32 -14.66
C GLY A 48 42.30 19.91 -14.27
N GLY A 49 40.99 19.61 -14.35
CA GLY A 49 40.46 18.28 -14.06
C GLY A 49 40.36 17.94 -12.57
N ALA A 50 40.03 16.68 -12.28
CA ALA A 50 39.86 16.19 -10.91
C ALA A 50 41.22 16.09 -10.19
N SER A 51 41.32 16.61 -8.98
CA SER A 51 42.52 16.54 -8.15
C SER A 51 42.18 16.44 -6.66
N THR A 52 42.84 15.50 -5.98
CA THR A 52 42.74 15.32 -4.51
C THR A 52 43.87 16.01 -3.75
N THR A 53 44.86 16.55 -4.48
CA THR A 53 46.09 17.12 -3.91
C THR A 53 46.24 18.60 -4.20
N ALA A 54 45.56 19.13 -5.23
CA ALA A 54 45.52 20.56 -5.50
C ALA A 54 44.59 21.23 -4.48
N ALA A 55 45.07 22.31 -3.85
CA ALA A 55 44.27 23.13 -2.96
C ALA A 55 44.31 24.59 -3.43
N ALA A 56 43.17 25.28 -3.36
CA ALA A 56 43.13 26.72 -3.57
C ALA A 56 43.91 27.41 -2.45
N VAL A 57 44.94 28.17 -2.81
CA VAL A 57 45.79 28.88 -1.84
C VAL A 57 45.36 30.35 -1.82
N HIS A 58 44.81 30.79 -0.69
CA HIS A 58 44.15 32.10 -0.48
C HIS A 58 45.03 33.35 -0.16
N PRO A 59 46.32 33.50 -0.54
CA PRO A 59 47.00 34.77 -0.36
C PRO A 59 47.29 35.46 -1.71
N GLY A 60 46.31 36.22 -2.20
CA GLY A 60 46.61 37.51 -2.86
C GLY A 60 46.45 37.64 -4.37
N ASP A 61 45.83 36.70 -5.08
CA ASP A 61 45.01 36.90 -6.31
C ASP A 61 44.55 35.51 -6.81
N GLU A 62 43.26 35.21 -6.72
CA GLU A 62 42.67 33.90 -7.03
C GLU A 62 42.31 33.76 -8.53
N THR A 63 43.21 34.18 -9.41
CA THR A 63 43.00 34.01 -10.85
C THR A 63 43.63 32.70 -11.31
N GLY A 64 42.87 31.86 -12.03
CA GLY A 64 43.41 30.67 -12.71
C GLY A 64 43.32 29.35 -11.95
N TRP A 65 42.46 29.25 -10.93
CA TRP A 65 42.11 27.94 -10.38
C TRP A 65 41.29 27.16 -11.41
N THR A 66 41.74 25.96 -11.80
CA THR A 66 41.06 25.15 -12.83
C THR A 66 40.77 23.71 -12.40
N TYR A 67 41.02 23.36 -11.13
CA TYR A 67 40.88 21.98 -10.62
C TYR A 67 39.61 21.80 -9.78
N TYR A 68 39.08 20.58 -9.73
CA TYR A 68 37.94 20.25 -8.86
C TYR A 68 38.18 18.96 -8.08
N TYR A 69 37.44 18.76 -6.99
CA TYR A 69 37.38 17.47 -6.31
C TYR A 69 36.13 16.73 -6.76
N SER A 70 36.25 15.46 -7.12
CA SER A 70 35.12 14.58 -7.40
C SER A 70 35.26 13.25 -6.65
N ALA A 71 34.14 12.73 -6.18
CA ALA A 71 34.03 11.37 -5.67
C ALA A 71 33.67 10.35 -6.77
N ASP A 72 33.30 10.82 -7.96
CA ASP A 72 32.82 10.03 -9.09
C ASP A 72 33.60 10.40 -10.36
N ASP A 73 33.89 9.41 -11.20
CA ASP A 73 34.61 9.60 -12.47
C ASP A 73 33.70 10.17 -13.58
N ALA A 74 32.37 10.13 -13.40
CA ALA A 74 31.37 10.61 -14.36
C ALA A 74 31.09 12.11 -14.27
N ILE A 75 32.13 12.94 -14.24
CA ILE A 75 31.99 14.41 -14.26
C ILE A 75 32.30 14.96 -15.66
N SER A 76 31.41 15.83 -16.15
CA SER A 76 31.59 16.62 -17.36
C SER A 76 31.82 18.10 -17.03
N THR A 77 32.87 18.65 -17.64
CA THR A 77 33.22 20.08 -17.61
C THR A 77 33.14 20.72 -19.01
N THR A 78 32.33 20.14 -19.91
CA THR A 78 32.26 20.57 -21.32
C THR A 78 31.70 21.98 -21.49
N THR A 79 30.87 22.44 -20.55
CA THR A 79 30.38 23.81 -20.52
C THR A 79 31.32 24.65 -19.65
N PRO A 80 31.92 25.73 -20.19
CA PRO A 80 32.82 26.59 -19.42
C PRO A 80 32.14 27.12 -18.15
N GLY A 81 32.81 26.92 -17.01
CA GLY A 81 32.32 27.34 -15.68
C GLY A 81 31.34 26.38 -15.00
N GLU A 82 30.89 25.31 -15.66
CA GLU A 82 29.96 24.34 -15.07
C GLU A 82 30.62 22.99 -14.78
N ILE A 83 30.18 22.37 -13.68
CA ILE A 83 30.43 20.96 -13.37
C ILE A 83 29.07 20.27 -13.44
N SER A 84 28.97 19.26 -14.30
CA SER A 84 27.76 18.46 -14.47
C SER A 84 28.08 16.98 -14.37
N LEU A 85 27.09 16.16 -14.04
CA LEU A 85 27.23 14.72 -14.16
C LEU A 85 27.13 14.35 -15.64
N ALA A 86 28.14 13.66 -16.15
CA ALA A 86 28.08 13.07 -17.48
C ALA A 86 27.10 11.90 -17.43
N SER A 87 26.07 11.91 -18.28
CA SER A 87 25.24 10.71 -18.45
C SER A 87 26.10 9.63 -19.13
N THR A 88 26.60 8.68 -18.35
CA THR A 88 27.23 7.47 -18.90
C THR A 88 26.12 6.56 -19.42
N THR A 89 25.70 6.80 -20.66
CA THR A 89 24.94 5.81 -21.43
C THR A 89 25.91 4.78 -21.96
N ALA A 90 26.04 3.67 -21.25
CA ALA A 90 26.67 2.48 -21.78
C ALA A 90 25.62 1.72 -22.62
N SER A 91 25.92 1.52 -23.91
CA SER A 91 25.11 0.69 -24.79
C SER A 91 25.63 -0.74 -24.72
N TRP A 92 24.86 -1.62 -24.11
CA TRP A 92 25.13 -3.06 -24.09
C TRP A 92 24.24 -3.71 -25.15
N THR A 93 24.81 -4.62 -25.94
CA THR A 93 24.05 -5.39 -26.95
C THR A 93 23.98 -6.83 -26.48
N GLU A 94 23.01 -7.12 -25.63
CA GLU A 94 22.72 -8.46 -25.13
C GLU A 94 21.68 -9.10 -26.05
N THR A 95 22.10 -10.08 -26.85
CA THR A 95 21.25 -10.67 -27.92
C THR A 95 20.59 -11.98 -27.50
N ALA A 96 21.04 -12.57 -26.39
CA ALA A 96 20.44 -13.76 -25.79
C ALA A 96 20.04 -13.51 -24.34
N THR A 97 19.04 -14.27 -23.86
CA THR A 97 18.61 -14.25 -22.45
C THR A 97 19.77 -14.54 -21.50
N ALA A 98 20.69 -15.43 -21.89
CA ALA A 98 21.86 -15.79 -21.09
C ALA A 98 22.81 -14.61 -20.85
N ASP A 99 22.94 -13.69 -21.82
CA ASP A 99 23.81 -12.53 -21.69
C ASP A 99 23.19 -11.50 -20.72
N PHE A 100 21.86 -11.38 -20.75
CA PHE A 100 21.10 -10.55 -19.82
C PHE A 100 21.15 -11.10 -18.38
N ASP A 101 21.00 -12.42 -18.22
CA ASP A 101 21.07 -13.09 -16.91
C ASP A 101 22.48 -13.01 -16.29
N ALA A 102 23.54 -12.95 -17.12
CA ALA A 102 24.92 -12.74 -16.68
C ALA A 102 25.20 -11.27 -16.33
N GLY A 103 24.49 -10.33 -16.96
CA GLY A 103 24.55 -8.90 -16.69
C GLY A 103 23.68 -8.52 -15.49
N THR A 104 24.20 -8.66 -14.28
CA THR A 104 23.56 -8.28 -13.00
C THR A 104 22.85 -6.91 -13.06
N GLN A 105 21.56 -6.89 -13.39
CA GLN A 105 20.71 -5.71 -13.29
C GLN A 105 19.47 -6.04 -12.46
N ASN A 106 19.46 -5.58 -11.22
CA ASN A 106 18.39 -5.86 -10.25
C ASN A 106 17.06 -5.15 -10.56
N SER A 107 17.00 -4.36 -11.63
CA SER A 107 15.87 -3.49 -12.00
C SER A 107 15.17 -3.90 -13.29
N VAL A 108 15.57 -4.98 -13.94
CA VAL A 108 15.01 -5.44 -15.22
C VAL A 108 15.14 -6.96 -15.35
N TYR A 109 14.20 -7.59 -16.07
CA TYR A 109 14.21 -9.02 -16.40
C TYR A 109 13.87 -9.24 -17.88
N ALA A 110 14.50 -10.22 -18.52
CA ALA A 110 14.30 -10.53 -19.94
C ALA A 110 13.75 -11.95 -20.14
N THR A 111 12.70 -12.08 -20.97
CA THR A 111 12.17 -13.39 -21.40
C THR A 111 11.61 -13.31 -22.81
N SER A 112 11.80 -14.38 -23.60
CA SER A 112 11.24 -14.53 -24.95
C SER A 112 11.49 -13.34 -25.90
N GLY A 113 12.66 -12.70 -25.80
CA GLY A 113 13.02 -11.55 -26.64
C GLY A 113 12.39 -10.22 -26.25
N ALA A 114 11.78 -10.13 -25.06
CA ALA A 114 11.26 -8.90 -24.48
C ALA A 114 11.94 -8.57 -23.14
N VAL A 115 12.10 -7.27 -22.86
CA VAL A 115 12.69 -6.75 -21.62
C VAL A 115 11.61 -6.03 -20.81
N PHE A 116 11.56 -6.32 -19.51
CA PHE A 116 10.58 -5.76 -18.58
C PHE A 116 11.29 -5.08 -17.40
N LEU A 117 10.76 -3.95 -16.93
CA LEU A 117 11.25 -3.28 -15.72
C LEU A 117 10.77 -4.06 -14.47
N LEU A 118 11.68 -4.38 -13.56
CA LEU A 118 11.34 -4.89 -12.22
C LEU A 118 10.94 -3.71 -11.33
N LYS A 119 9.89 -3.88 -10.53
CA LYS A 119 9.46 -2.89 -9.54
C LYS A 119 10.56 -2.76 -8.46
N PRO A 120 10.87 -1.57 -7.95
CA PRO A 120 11.84 -1.42 -6.86
C PRO A 120 11.47 -2.24 -5.63
N ALA A 121 12.48 -2.72 -4.90
CA ALA A 121 12.30 -3.48 -3.67
C ALA A 121 11.38 -2.74 -2.68
N GLY A 122 10.33 -3.41 -2.20
CA GLY A 122 9.32 -2.83 -1.30
C GLY A 122 8.08 -2.25 -2.00
N ALA A 123 8.00 -2.33 -3.32
CA ALA A 123 6.81 -1.90 -4.05
C ALA A 123 5.82 -3.06 -4.23
N ALA A 124 4.60 -2.91 -3.71
CA ALA A 124 3.55 -3.92 -3.80
C ALA A 124 3.01 -4.06 -5.24
N CYS A 125 2.70 -5.28 -5.68
CA CYS A 125 1.96 -5.52 -6.90
C CYS A 125 0.47 -5.24 -6.64
N SER A 126 -0.11 -4.30 -7.38
CA SER A 126 -1.50 -3.87 -7.23
C SER A 126 -2.42 -4.50 -8.29
N LEU A 127 -1.86 -5.09 -9.36
CA LEU A 127 -2.61 -5.71 -10.46
C LEU A 127 -1.99 -7.04 -10.91
N LYS A 128 -2.83 -8.00 -11.29
CA LYS A 128 -2.42 -9.33 -11.83
C LYS A 128 -1.51 -9.22 -13.06
N THR A 129 -1.60 -8.14 -13.83
CA THR A 129 -0.78 -7.90 -15.03
C THR A 129 0.66 -7.51 -14.71
N GLU A 130 1.00 -7.20 -13.46
CA GLU A 130 2.37 -6.91 -13.02
C GLU A 130 3.18 -8.19 -12.73
N CYS A 131 2.58 -9.38 -12.93
CA CYS A 131 3.21 -10.68 -12.69
C CYS A 131 3.90 -11.19 -13.96
N ILE A 132 5.24 -11.31 -13.96
CA ILE A 132 6.00 -11.99 -15.02
C ILE A 132 6.93 -13.01 -14.36
N GLY A 133 6.80 -14.29 -14.73
CA GLY A 133 7.61 -15.39 -14.17
C GLY A 133 7.15 -15.93 -12.81
N GLY A 134 6.01 -15.47 -12.27
CA GLY A 134 5.39 -16.04 -11.08
C GLY A 134 5.85 -15.48 -9.73
N TYR A 135 6.58 -14.35 -9.70
CA TYR A 135 7.07 -13.76 -8.44
C TYR A 135 7.02 -12.23 -8.44
N CYS A 136 6.52 -11.63 -7.35
CA CYS A 136 6.73 -10.22 -7.01
C CYS A 136 8.00 -10.16 -6.15
N ASN A 137 9.10 -9.62 -6.67
CA ASN A 137 10.34 -9.52 -5.90
C ASN A 137 10.30 -8.28 -4.98
N GLY A 138 9.73 -8.45 -3.79
CA GLY A 138 9.67 -7.43 -2.75
C GLY A 138 8.88 -7.95 -1.56
N SER A 139 9.46 -7.86 -0.37
CA SER A 139 8.85 -8.34 0.87
C SER A 139 7.48 -7.71 1.12
N SER A 140 6.41 -8.46 0.87
CA SER A 140 5.06 -8.14 1.38
C SER A 140 4.24 -9.43 1.50
N ALA A 141 3.53 -9.54 2.62
CA ALA A 141 2.96 -10.73 3.26
C ALA A 141 2.14 -11.71 2.39
N CYS A 142 1.72 -11.28 1.21
CA CYS A 142 0.74 -12.01 0.40
C CYS A 142 1.33 -12.91 -0.69
N ASP A 143 2.66 -12.92 -0.92
CA ASP A 143 3.34 -13.66 -2.02
C ASP A 143 2.50 -13.68 -3.31
N THR A 144 2.15 -12.47 -3.77
CA THR A 144 0.99 -12.13 -4.60
C THR A 144 1.04 -12.60 -6.06
N CYS A 145 1.92 -13.55 -6.40
CA CYS A 145 2.04 -14.05 -7.77
C CYS A 145 1.73 -15.53 -7.94
N ALA A 146 1.64 -16.29 -6.84
CA ALA A 146 1.32 -17.70 -6.91
C ALA A 146 -0.17 -17.90 -6.67
N SER A 147 -0.85 -18.51 -7.63
CA SER A 147 -2.04 -19.27 -7.27
C SER A 147 -1.58 -20.55 -6.57
N PHE A 148 -2.38 -21.03 -5.62
CA PHE A 148 -2.12 -22.29 -4.95
C PHE A 148 -3.32 -23.22 -5.12
N THR A 149 -3.05 -24.52 -4.98
CA THR A 149 -4.09 -25.55 -5.09
C THR A 149 -4.54 -26.00 -3.71
N TYR A 150 -5.85 -26.06 -3.50
CA TYR A 150 -6.48 -26.61 -2.30
C TYR A 150 -7.72 -27.40 -2.73
N GLU A 151 -7.83 -28.67 -2.31
CA GLU A 151 -8.94 -29.57 -2.66
C GLU A 151 -9.25 -29.61 -4.17
N SER A 152 -8.21 -29.74 -5.00
CA SER A 152 -8.28 -29.74 -6.48
C SER A 152 -8.74 -28.44 -7.14
N GLN A 153 -8.97 -27.38 -6.36
CA GLN A 153 -9.29 -26.05 -6.85
C GLN A 153 -8.04 -25.16 -6.82
N THR A 154 -7.94 -24.23 -7.77
CA THR A 154 -6.83 -23.26 -7.83
C THR A 154 -7.34 -21.90 -7.40
N TYR A 155 -6.65 -21.29 -6.43
CA TYR A 155 -6.99 -20.00 -5.84
C TYR A 155 -5.86 -19.00 -6.06
N SER A 156 -6.21 -17.84 -6.58
CA SER A 156 -5.33 -16.68 -6.67
C SER A 156 -5.41 -15.87 -5.37
N VAL A 157 -4.31 -15.20 -5.02
CA VAL A 157 -4.23 -14.32 -3.86
C VAL A 157 -4.17 -12.86 -4.31
N VAL A 158 -4.93 -11.99 -3.66
CA VAL A 158 -4.93 -10.56 -3.91
C VAL A 158 -4.68 -9.78 -2.63
N MET A 159 -3.83 -8.76 -2.72
CA MET A 159 -3.58 -7.83 -1.61
C MET A 159 -4.55 -6.65 -1.72
N VAL A 160 -5.32 -6.43 -0.66
CA VAL A 160 -6.21 -5.26 -0.54
C VAL A 160 -5.92 -4.56 0.78
N GLY A 161 -5.41 -3.33 0.71
CA GLY A 161 -4.85 -2.67 1.88
C GLY A 161 -3.66 -3.46 2.40
N GLU A 162 -3.75 -3.92 3.65
CA GLU A 162 -2.73 -4.76 4.29
C GLU A 162 -3.12 -6.24 4.35
N GLN A 163 -4.30 -6.59 3.81
CA GLN A 163 -4.90 -7.92 3.93
C GLN A 163 -4.72 -8.76 2.65
N CYS A 164 -4.46 -10.06 2.81
CA CYS A 164 -4.27 -11.01 1.71
C CYS A 164 -5.51 -11.90 1.53
N TRP A 165 -6.31 -11.62 0.53
CA TRP A 165 -7.59 -12.30 0.27
C TRP A 165 -7.46 -13.35 -0.84
N MET A 166 -8.21 -14.45 -0.73
CA MET A 166 -8.52 -15.26 -1.90
C MET A 166 -9.36 -14.45 -2.89
N ALA A 167 -9.06 -14.55 -4.19
CA ALA A 167 -9.85 -13.90 -5.23
C ALA A 167 -11.09 -14.72 -5.62
N GLU A 168 -11.04 -16.05 -5.60
CA GLU A 168 -12.14 -16.93 -6.02
C GLU A 168 -12.98 -17.44 -4.85
N ASN A 169 -14.27 -17.75 -5.10
CA ASN A 169 -15.18 -18.28 -4.07
C ASN A 169 -14.70 -19.69 -3.71
N LEU A 170 -14.64 -20.01 -2.42
CA LEU A 170 -14.21 -21.33 -1.99
C LEU A 170 -15.15 -22.41 -2.57
N ASN A 171 -14.58 -23.51 -3.07
CA ASN A 171 -15.32 -24.55 -3.78
C ASN A 171 -14.79 -25.94 -3.42
N VAL A 172 -14.73 -26.23 -2.13
CA VAL A 172 -14.17 -27.45 -1.57
C VAL A 172 -15.27 -28.35 -1.02
N GLY A 173 -14.97 -29.62 -0.75
CA GLY A 173 -15.97 -30.55 -0.23
C GLY A 173 -16.97 -31.10 -1.25
N SER A 174 -17.84 -31.97 -0.76
CA SER A 174 -18.85 -32.70 -1.52
C SER A 174 -20.13 -31.89 -1.67
N SER A 175 -20.75 -31.93 -2.84
CA SER A 175 -22.04 -31.27 -3.05
C SER A 175 -23.18 -32.07 -2.42
N THR A 176 -24.04 -31.40 -1.65
CA THR A 176 -25.34 -31.91 -1.22
C THR A 176 -26.47 -31.13 -1.90
N ASP A 177 -27.59 -31.80 -2.14
CA ASP A 177 -28.76 -31.19 -2.77
C ASP A 177 -29.55 -30.38 -1.74
N SER A 178 -29.84 -29.12 -2.07
CA SER A 178 -30.72 -28.29 -1.26
C SER A 178 -32.19 -28.65 -1.51
N VAL A 179 -32.97 -28.82 -0.44
CA VAL A 179 -34.40 -29.15 -0.53
C VAL A 179 -35.24 -28.03 0.05
N ASN A 180 -36.20 -27.49 -0.70
CA ASN A 180 -37.09 -26.47 -0.13
C ASN A 180 -38.20 -27.10 0.72
N THR A 181 -38.03 -27.09 2.04
CA THR A 181 -39.01 -27.64 3.00
C THR A 181 -39.98 -26.58 3.54
N GLY A 182 -39.75 -25.29 3.25
CA GLY A 182 -40.52 -24.18 3.80
C GLY A 182 -40.26 -23.87 5.29
N VAL A 183 -39.39 -24.65 5.96
CA VAL A 183 -38.96 -24.44 7.34
C VAL A 183 -37.44 -24.33 7.40
N SER A 184 -36.92 -23.64 8.43
CA SER A 184 -35.47 -23.47 8.60
C SER A 184 -34.80 -24.82 8.83
N HIS A 185 -33.82 -25.18 8.00
CA HIS A 185 -33.04 -26.41 8.11
C HIS A 185 -31.71 -26.30 7.36
N SER A 186 -30.77 -27.14 7.79
CA SER A 186 -29.60 -27.49 7.00
C SER A 186 -29.82 -28.86 6.35
N ASP A 187 -29.34 -29.00 5.12
CA ASP A 187 -29.23 -30.32 4.45
C ASP A 187 -27.84 -30.93 4.64
N VAL A 188 -26.86 -30.17 5.14
CA VAL A 188 -25.58 -30.74 5.57
C VAL A 188 -25.82 -31.55 6.84
N SER A 189 -25.22 -32.73 6.92
CA SER A 189 -25.53 -33.73 7.94
C SER A 189 -24.35 -34.61 8.33
N ASP A 190 -23.27 -34.62 7.56
CA ASP A 190 -22.05 -35.38 7.86
C ASP A 190 -20.90 -34.44 8.18
N ASN A 191 -20.79 -34.09 9.46
CA ASN A 191 -19.74 -33.20 9.98
C ASN A 191 -18.31 -33.76 9.84
N SER A 192 -18.12 -34.99 9.30
CA SER A 192 -16.80 -35.57 9.04
C SER A 192 -16.24 -35.24 7.66
N ILE A 193 -17.07 -34.69 6.77
CA ILE A 193 -16.68 -34.22 5.44
C ILE A 193 -17.09 -32.77 5.29
N ILE A 194 -16.45 -32.06 4.36
CA ILE A 194 -16.92 -30.73 3.99
C ILE A 194 -18.09 -30.88 3.03
N GLU A 195 -19.23 -30.29 3.34
CA GLU A 195 -20.42 -30.27 2.48
C GLU A 195 -20.69 -28.86 1.93
N LYS A 196 -21.19 -28.79 0.70
CA LYS A 196 -21.55 -27.53 0.05
C LYS A 196 -22.82 -27.66 -0.77
N TYR A 197 -23.42 -26.53 -1.07
CA TYR A 197 -24.46 -26.41 -2.07
C TYR A 197 -23.90 -25.83 -3.35
N CYS A 198 -24.30 -26.43 -4.48
CA CYS A 198 -24.19 -25.76 -5.77
C CYS A 198 -25.50 -25.06 -6.07
N TYR A 199 -25.45 -23.81 -6.54
CA TYR A 199 -26.66 -23.04 -6.80
C TYR A 199 -27.63 -23.83 -7.69
N ASN A 200 -28.88 -23.96 -7.25
CA ASN A 200 -29.94 -24.70 -7.94
C ASN A 200 -29.63 -26.20 -8.15
N ASN A 201 -28.83 -26.80 -7.26
CA ASN A 201 -28.40 -28.20 -7.31
C ASN A 201 -27.74 -28.59 -8.64
N ASN A 202 -27.05 -27.62 -9.27
CA ASN A 202 -26.35 -27.85 -10.52
C ASN A 202 -24.84 -27.64 -10.31
N THR A 203 -24.06 -28.71 -10.45
CA THR A 203 -22.61 -28.70 -10.24
C THR A 203 -21.88 -27.71 -11.14
N ALA A 204 -22.37 -27.44 -12.35
CA ALA A 204 -21.78 -26.42 -13.24
C ALA A 204 -21.82 -25.01 -12.63
N ASN A 205 -22.76 -24.73 -11.72
CA ASN A 205 -22.79 -23.47 -10.99
C ASN A 205 -21.72 -23.40 -9.90
N CYS A 206 -21.33 -24.52 -9.27
CA CYS A 206 -20.15 -24.54 -8.38
C CYS A 206 -18.87 -24.26 -9.17
N ASP A 207 -18.73 -24.84 -10.37
CA ASP A 207 -17.55 -24.62 -11.22
C ASP A 207 -17.40 -23.14 -11.61
N THR A 208 -18.52 -22.44 -11.79
CA THR A 208 -18.53 -21.05 -12.21
C THR A 208 -18.49 -20.07 -11.03
N TYR A 209 -19.27 -20.32 -9.97
CA TYR A 209 -19.54 -19.35 -8.90
C TYR A 209 -18.99 -19.78 -7.54
N GLY A 210 -18.41 -20.96 -7.42
CA GLY A 210 -17.99 -21.55 -6.15
C GLY A 210 -19.14 -22.17 -5.34
N GLY A 211 -18.78 -22.73 -4.18
CA GLY A 211 -19.73 -23.37 -3.28
C GLY A 211 -20.45 -22.38 -2.38
N LEU A 212 -21.66 -22.74 -1.96
CA LEU A 212 -22.39 -22.06 -0.89
C LEU A 212 -22.38 -22.97 0.33
N TYR A 213 -22.08 -22.42 1.50
CA TYR A 213 -21.91 -23.18 2.74
C TYR A 213 -22.81 -22.60 3.81
N ASP A 214 -23.37 -23.49 4.62
CA ASP A 214 -23.97 -23.10 5.89
C ASP A 214 -22.87 -22.61 6.85
N TRP A 215 -23.24 -21.79 7.83
CA TRP A 215 -22.25 -21.12 8.67
C TRP A 215 -21.47 -22.11 9.55
N ASP A 216 -22.15 -23.08 10.19
CA ASP A 216 -21.50 -24.08 11.04
C ASP A 216 -20.51 -24.93 10.24
N GLU A 217 -20.91 -25.31 9.02
CA GLU A 217 -20.10 -26.05 8.07
C GLU A 217 -18.84 -25.27 7.67
N MET A 218 -19.00 -24.00 7.26
CA MET A 218 -17.89 -23.10 6.96
C MET A 218 -16.92 -22.96 8.14
N MET A 219 -17.45 -22.84 9.35
CA MET A 219 -16.64 -22.68 10.56
C MET A 219 -15.95 -23.97 11.00
N GLY A 220 -16.21 -25.11 10.33
CA GLY A 220 -15.73 -26.41 10.77
C GLY A 220 -16.28 -26.78 12.15
N TYR A 221 -17.51 -26.35 12.45
CA TYR A 221 -18.20 -26.55 13.73
C TYR A 221 -17.46 -25.95 14.95
N VAL A 222 -16.69 -24.88 14.73
CA VAL A 222 -15.98 -24.12 15.78
C VAL A 222 -16.56 -22.71 15.88
N GLU A 223 -16.93 -22.25 17.08
CA GLU A 223 -17.55 -20.92 17.24
C GLU A 223 -16.55 -19.75 17.37
N THR A 224 -15.25 -20.02 17.35
CA THR A 224 -14.22 -18.99 17.53
C THR A 224 -14.10 -18.15 16.27
N ALA A 225 -14.32 -16.83 16.38
CA ALA A 225 -14.13 -15.91 15.27
C ALA A 225 -12.66 -15.91 14.81
N GLY A 226 -12.43 -15.83 13.50
CA GLY A 226 -11.08 -15.92 12.90
C GLY A 226 -10.48 -17.33 12.93
N VAL A 227 -11.29 -18.37 13.13
CA VAL A 227 -10.82 -19.76 13.00
C VAL A 227 -10.50 -20.10 11.55
N GLN A 228 -9.60 -21.06 11.35
CA GLN A 228 -9.33 -21.66 10.03
C GLN A 228 -10.62 -22.10 9.33
N GLY A 229 -11.50 -22.82 10.04
CA GLY A 229 -12.72 -23.40 9.45
C GLY A 229 -12.37 -24.29 8.25
N ILE A 230 -13.12 -24.15 7.16
CA ILE A 230 -12.89 -24.89 5.91
C ILE A 230 -11.76 -24.30 5.05
N CYS A 231 -11.12 -23.21 5.48
CA CYS A 231 -9.98 -22.64 4.77
C CYS A 231 -8.73 -23.53 4.84
N PRO A 232 -7.81 -23.40 3.89
CA PRO A 232 -6.51 -24.07 3.94
C PRO A 232 -5.67 -23.61 5.13
N SER A 233 -4.68 -24.41 5.52
CA SER A 233 -3.75 -24.06 6.59
C SER A 233 -2.99 -22.75 6.29
N GLY A 234 -2.86 -21.88 7.29
CA GLY A 234 -2.31 -20.52 7.16
C GLY A 234 -3.31 -19.49 6.63
N TRP A 235 -4.60 -19.85 6.60
CA TRP A 235 -5.72 -19.00 6.23
C TRP A 235 -6.87 -19.20 7.21
N HIS A 236 -7.72 -18.19 7.35
CA HIS A 236 -8.89 -18.22 8.22
C HIS A 236 -10.14 -17.63 7.57
N ILE A 237 -11.28 -17.91 8.20
CA ILE A 237 -12.56 -17.31 7.86
C ILE A 237 -12.61 -15.89 8.44
N PRO A 238 -12.77 -14.85 7.60
CA PRO A 238 -12.65 -13.47 8.01
C PRO A 238 -13.71 -13.08 9.05
N THR A 239 -13.26 -12.35 10.06
CA THR A 239 -14.12 -11.71 11.04
C THR A 239 -14.87 -10.52 10.43
N ASP A 240 -15.88 -10.05 11.15
CA ASP A 240 -16.65 -8.89 10.74
C ASP A 240 -15.79 -7.62 10.74
N GLY A 241 -14.80 -7.56 11.64
CA GLY A 241 -13.81 -6.48 11.70
C GLY A 241 -12.89 -6.46 10.48
N GLU A 242 -12.38 -7.62 10.06
CA GLU A 242 -11.50 -7.72 8.89
C GLU A 242 -12.26 -7.39 7.59
N GLN A 243 -13.52 -7.83 7.47
CA GLN A 243 -14.37 -7.42 6.35
C GLN A 243 -14.68 -5.92 6.36
N TYR A 244 -14.79 -5.31 7.55
CA TYR A 244 -14.91 -3.86 7.68
C TYR A 244 -13.64 -3.12 7.24
N GLU A 245 -12.46 -3.61 7.58
CA GLU A 245 -11.19 -3.02 7.12
C GLU A 245 -11.07 -3.06 5.59
N LEU A 246 -11.43 -4.19 4.97
CA LEU A 246 -11.47 -4.37 3.52
C LEU A 246 -12.34 -3.31 2.83
N GLU A 247 -13.60 -3.19 3.25
CA GLU A 247 -14.55 -2.25 2.63
C GLU A 247 -14.22 -0.79 2.96
N ASN A 248 -13.69 -0.52 4.15
CA ASN A 248 -13.28 0.82 4.56
C ASN A 248 -12.04 1.29 3.78
N TYR A 249 -11.12 0.38 3.45
CA TYR A 249 -9.98 0.67 2.57
C TYR A 249 -10.43 0.96 1.13
N LEU A 250 -11.43 0.23 0.64
CA LEU A 250 -11.90 0.34 -0.74
C LEU A 250 -12.90 1.49 -0.98
N LYS A 251 -13.41 2.14 0.07
CA LYS A 251 -14.30 3.30 -0.11
C LYS A 251 -13.56 4.47 -0.78
N ASN A 252 -14.31 5.42 -1.33
CA ASN A 252 -13.70 6.65 -1.84
C ASN A 252 -13.52 7.68 -0.72
N ASP A 253 -12.56 8.59 -0.91
CA ASP A 253 -12.35 9.70 0.01
C ASP A 253 -13.65 10.50 0.23
N GLY A 254 -13.88 10.89 1.48
CA GLY A 254 -15.09 11.61 1.90
C GLY A 254 -16.36 10.76 2.00
N GLN A 255 -16.33 9.46 1.65
CA GLN A 255 -17.48 8.56 1.84
C GLN A 255 -17.53 7.98 3.26
N THR A 256 -18.75 7.76 3.74
CA THR A 256 -19.02 7.08 5.01
C THR A 256 -18.69 5.59 4.92
N CYS A 257 -18.32 5.00 6.04
CA CYS A 257 -18.22 3.56 6.21
C CYS A 257 -18.30 3.23 7.71
N SER A 258 -19.50 2.98 8.19
CA SER A 258 -19.75 2.65 9.60
C SER A 258 -19.56 1.16 9.85
N ALA A 259 -18.70 0.83 10.82
CA ALA A 259 -18.52 -0.54 11.31
C ALA A 259 -19.77 -1.07 12.04
N SER A 260 -20.59 -0.20 12.63
CA SER A 260 -21.75 -0.58 13.44
C SER A 260 -23.05 -0.71 12.65
N ARG A 261 -23.01 -0.64 11.32
CA ARG A 261 -24.22 -0.66 10.49
C ARG A 261 -24.83 -2.06 10.44
N SER A 262 -26.17 -2.14 10.42
CA SER A 262 -26.90 -3.40 10.35
C SER A 262 -28.11 -3.27 9.43
N GLY A 263 -28.22 -4.14 8.43
CA GLY A 263 -29.25 -4.08 7.39
C GLY A 263 -29.10 -2.89 6.45
N ALA A 264 -27.90 -2.30 6.33
CA ALA A 264 -27.68 -1.04 5.62
C ALA A 264 -26.51 -1.11 4.63
N TRP A 265 -26.66 -0.37 3.52
CA TRP A 265 -25.66 -0.17 2.47
C TRP A 265 -24.79 1.06 2.79
N ASP A 266 -23.48 0.87 2.84
CA ASP A 266 -22.50 1.95 3.10
C ASP A 266 -21.15 1.66 2.41
N CYS A 267 -20.11 2.45 2.68
CA CYS A 267 -18.75 2.24 2.17
C CYS A 267 -18.66 2.40 0.64
N ALA A 268 -19.31 3.41 0.06
CA ALA A 268 -19.19 3.68 -1.37
C ALA A 268 -17.73 4.04 -1.73
N THR A 269 -17.11 3.53 -2.79
CA THR A 269 -17.61 2.61 -3.84
C THR A 269 -17.06 1.18 -3.68
N ALA A 270 -16.81 0.73 -2.45
CA ALA A 270 -16.19 -0.56 -2.16
C ALA A 270 -16.93 -1.72 -2.82
N GLY A 271 -18.27 -1.69 -2.83
CA GLY A 271 -19.09 -2.71 -3.47
C GLY A 271 -18.79 -2.84 -4.96
N THR A 272 -18.60 -1.74 -5.70
CA THR A 272 -18.19 -1.80 -7.11
C THR A 272 -16.78 -2.38 -7.26
N LYS A 273 -15.84 -2.00 -6.39
CA LYS A 273 -14.44 -2.45 -6.49
C LYS A 273 -14.28 -3.94 -6.16
N LEU A 274 -15.13 -4.49 -5.28
CA LEU A 274 -15.09 -5.88 -4.83
C LEU A 274 -15.68 -6.86 -5.84
N LYS A 275 -16.62 -6.44 -6.69
CA LYS A 275 -17.24 -7.32 -7.71
C LYS A 275 -16.22 -7.82 -8.72
N SER A 276 -16.58 -8.88 -9.45
CA SER A 276 -15.79 -9.35 -10.59
C SER A 276 -15.54 -8.27 -11.63
N GLY A 277 -14.29 -8.17 -12.09
CA GLY A 277 -13.80 -7.09 -12.95
C GLY A 277 -13.66 -5.73 -12.26
N GLY A 278 -13.87 -5.66 -10.95
CA GLY A 278 -13.63 -4.48 -10.13
C GLY A 278 -12.13 -4.22 -9.91
N SER A 279 -11.79 -3.00 -9.47
CA SER A 279 -10.38 -2.60 -9.36
C SER A 279 -9.63 -3.21 -8.17
N SER A 280 -10.29 -3.97 -7.28
CA SER A 280 -9.64 -4.56 -6.11
C SER A 280 -8.99 -5.92 -6.39
N GLY A 281 -9.36 -6.61 -7.48
CA GLY A 281 -8.95 -7.99 -7.74
C GLY A 281 -9.56 -9.04 -6.80
N PHE A 282 -10.48 -8.66 -5.90
CA PHE A 282 -11.22 -9.59 -5.04
C PHE A 282 -12.17 -10.52 -5.80
N GLU A 283 -12.47 -10.19 -7.07
CA GLU A 283 -13.29 -10.99 -7.98
C GLU A 283 -14.57 -11.56 -7.36
N GLY A 284 -15.29 -10.72 -6.59
CA GLY A 284 -16.52 -11.07 -5.90
C GLY A 284 -17.63 -11.47 -6.87
N LEU A 285 -17.79 -12.77 -7.09
CA LEU A 285 -18.82 -13.33 -7.95
C LEU A 285 -20.19 -13.25 -7.27
N LEU A 286 -21.20 -12.83 -8.04
CA LEU A 286 -22.59 -12.74 -7.59
C LEU A 286 -23.25 -14.13 -7.68
N ALA A 287 -22.84 -15.03 -6.78
CA ALA A 287 -23.24 -16.44 -6.73
C ALA A 287 -24.69 -16.68 -6.26
N GLY A 288 -25.41 -15.62 -5.89
CA GLY A 288 -26.66 -15.73 -5.15
C GLY A 288 -26.44 -16.37 -3.77
N TYR A 289 -27.51 -16.95 -3.23
CA TYR A 289 -27.47 -17.65 -1.95
C TYR A 289 -28.54 -18.75 -1.86
N ARG A 290 -28.36 -19.67 -0.92
CA ARG A 290 -29.39 -20.61 -0.43
C ARG A 290 -30.04 -20.00 0.80
N ARG A 291 -31.38 -19.93 0.83
CA ARG A 291 -32.12 -19.55 2.04
C ARG A 291 -32.05 -20.65 3.09
N ASN A 292 -32.25 -20.30 4.34
CA ASN A 292 -32.40 -21.26 5.43
C ASN A 292 -33.54 -22.29 5.23
N THR A 293 -34.48 -22.04 4.33
CA THR A 293 -35.53 -23.01 3.97
C THR A 293 -35.22 -23.83 2.73
N GLY A 294 -34.02 -23.70 2.13
CA GLY A 294 -33.55 -24.50 1.00
C GLY A 294 -33.84 -23.95 -0.40
N SER A 295 -34.45 -22.77 -0.55
CA SER A 295 -34.62 -22.14 -1.87
C SER A 295 -33.42 -21.29 -2.26
N PHE A 296 -33.06 -21.28 -3.55
CA PHE A 296 -31.99 -20.42 -4.08
C PHE A 296 -32.51 -19.09 -4.63
N ASN A 297 -31.75 -18.02 -4.43
CA ASN A 297 -32.12 -16.68 -4.87
C ASN A 297 -30.93 -15.87 -5.38
N ASN A 298 -31.21 -14.90 -6.25
CA ASN A 298 -30.32 -13.80 -6.63
C ASN A 298 -29.02 -14.17 -7.37
N LEU A 299 -28.93 -15.34 -8.01
CA LEU A 299 -27.80 -15.61 -8.93
C LEU A 299 -27.63 -14.45 -9.92
N THR A 300 -26.40 -14.03 -10.17
CA THR A 300 -25.99 -12.89 -11.02
C THR A 300 -26.43 -11.49 -10.57
N SER A 301 -27.35 -11.37 -9.61
CA SER A 301 -27.86 -10.09 -9.12
C SER A 301 -27.37 -9.75 -7.72
N GLY A 302 -27.00 -10.74 -6.92
CA GLY A 302 -26.40 -10.57 -5.59
C GLY A 302 -25.38 -11.66 -5.26
N GLY A 303 -24.48 -11.35 -4.35
CA GLY A 303 -23.50 -12.29 -3.80
C GLY A 303 -23.29 -11.99 -2.33
N ASP A 304 -23.42 -13.01 -1.50
CA ASP A 304 -23.32 -12.91 -0.05
C ASP A 304 -22.08 -13.67 0.44
N PHE A 305 -21.34 -13.05 1.35
CA PHE A 305 -20.10 -13.57 1.90
C PHE A 305 -20.22 -13.69 3.41
N TRP A 306 -20.01 -14.89 3.94
CA TRP A 306 -20.04 -15.12 5.37
C TRP A 306 -18.90 -14.42 6.11
N SER A 307 -19.16 -14.05 7.37
CA SER A 307 -18.15 -13.74 8.37
C SER A 307 -18.13 -14.84 9.44
N SER A 308 -16.96 -15.06 10.06
CA SER A 308 -16.83 -15.90 11.25
C SER A 308 -17.40 -15.28 12.53
N SER A 309 -17.90 -14.04 12.48
CA SER A 309 -18.44 -13.35 13.64
C SER A 309 -19.95 -13.56 13.80
N VAL A 310 -20.34 -14.00 15.00
CA VAL A 310 -21.75 -14.19 15.39
C VAL A 310 -22.45 -12.89 15.77
N SER A 311 -23.78 -12.90 15.67
CA SER A 311 -24.71 -11.84 16.08
C SER A 311 -25.93 -12.46 16.76
N GLY A 312 -25.81 -12.80 18.04
CA GLY A 312 -26.84 -13.58 18.73
C GLY A 312 -26.92 -14.99 18.16
N SER A 313 -28.11 -15.43 17.72
CA SER A 313 -28.32 -16.72 17.05
C SER A 313 -28.07 -16.70 15.54
N ASN A 314 -27.56 -15.58 15.02
CA ASN A 314 -27.29 -15.34 13.61
C ASN A 314 -25.77 -15.15 13.41
N ALA A 315 -25.34 -15.06 12.16
CA ALA A 315 -23.98 -14.66 11.80
C ALA A 315 -23.98 -13.46 10.86
N TRP A 316 -22.92 -12.66 10.93
CA TRP A 316 -22.74 -11.51 10.05
C TRP A 316 -22.38 -11.95 8.63
N SER A 317 -22.86 -11.19 7.64
CA SER A 317 -22.46 -11.33 6.26
C SER A 317 -22.26 -9.96 5.59
N ARG A 318 -21.60 -9.99 4.43
CA ARG A 318 -21.53 -8.87 3.48
C ARG A 318 -22.26 -9.25 2.20
N SER A 319 -23.09 -8.34 1.70
CA SER A 319 -23.77 -8.52 0.41
C SER A 319 -23.29 -7.51 -0.62
N LEU A 320 -23.00 -8.02 -1.81
CA LEU A 320 -22.82 -7.25 -3.04
C LEU A 320 -24.09 -7.37 -3.88
N ASN A 321 -24.43 -6.30 -4.59
CA ASN A 321 -25.54 -6.32 -5.55
C ASN A 321 -25.07 -5.74 -6.89
N SER A 322 -25.57 -6.27 -8.00
CA SER A 322 -25.13 -5.87 -9.35
C SER A 322 -25.25 -4.36 -9.60
N THR A 323 -26.26 -3.68 -9.06
CA THR A 323 -26.51 -2.25 -9.30
C THR A 323 -26.00 -1.32 -8.19
N GLU A 324 -25.61 -1.87 -7.03
CA GLU A 324 -25.22 -1.06 -5.88
C GLU A 324 -23.70 -0.89 -5.78
N SER A 325 -23.24 0.33 -5.49
CA SER A 325 -21.81 0.64 -5.36
C SER A 325 -21.26 0.44 -3.95
N ARG A 326 -22.17 0.30 -2.98
CA ARG A 326 -21.93 0.09 -1.55
C ARG A 326 -21.91 -1.39 -1.19
N VAL A 327 -21.55 -1.69 0.05
CA VAL A 327 -21.61 -3.03 0.63
C VAL A 327 -22.68 -3.06 1.72
N ASN A 328 -23.59 -4.03 1.65
CA ASN A 328 -24.55 -4.27 2.71
C ASN A 328 -23.91 -5.11 3.82
N ARG A 329 -24.17 -4.75 5.08
CA ARG A 329 -23.83 -5.59 6.23
C ARG A 329 -25.11 -5.97 6.95
N ASN A 330 -25.35 -7.27 7.14
CA ASN A 330 -26.54 -7.77 7.82
C ASN A 330 -26.27 -9.12 8.50
N ALA A 331 -27.17 -9.53 9.39
CA ALA A 331 -27.07 -10.82 10.08
C ALA A 331 -28.18 -11.77 9.63
N TYR A 332 -27.82 -13.02 9.36
CA TYR A 332 -28.73 -14.06 8.87
C TYR A 332 -28.65 -15.34 9.71
N TYR A 333 -29.68 -16.18 9.63
CA TYR A 333 -29.66 -17.50 10.25
C TYR A 333 -28.48 -18.31 9.72
N GLN A 334 -27.80 -19.04 10.60
CA GLN A 334 -26.61 -19.84 10.27
C GLN A 334 -26.88 -20.94 9.22
N ALA A 335 -28.14 -21.35 9.04
CA ALA A 335 -28.57 -22.29 8.00
C ALA A 335 -28.72 -21.67 6.59
N TYR A 336 -28.37 -20.41 6.38
CA TYR A 336 -28.25 -19.86 5.02
C TYR A 336 -26.97 -20.40 4.35
N GLY A 337 -27.03 -20.66 3.05
CA GLY A 337 -25.84 -20.97 2.27
C GLY A 337 -25.30 -19.72 1.59
N PHE A 338 -24.14 -19.22 2.03
CA PHE A 338 -23.43 -18.09 1.42
C PHE A 338 -22.04 -18.51 0.92
N SER A 339 -21.45 -17.66 0.07
CA SER A 339 -20.08 -17.86 -0.41
C SER A 339 -19.07 -17.62 0.72
N VAL A 340 -17.92 -18.26 0.60
CA VAL A 340 -16.82 -18.16 1.57
C VAL A 340 -15.58 -17.61 0.88
N ARG A 341 -14.90 -16.70 1.56
CA ARG A 341 -13.62 -16.10 1.20
C ARG A 341 -12.68 -16.31 2.36
N CYS A 342 -11.46 -16.78 2.09
CA CYS A 342 -10.44 -16.93 3.12
C CYS A 342 -9.50 -15.73 3.11
N LEU A 343 -9.04 -15.35 4.31
CA LEU A 343 -8.04 -14.34 4.57
C LEU A 343 -6.77 -15.03 5.10
N LYS A 344 -5.58 -14.61 4.65
CA LYS A 344 -4.32 -15.19 5.09
C LYS A 344 -3.94 -14.66 6.48
N ASP A 345 -3.32 -15.49 7.31
CA ASP A 345 -2.78 -15.14 8.62
C ASP A 345 -1.55 -14.21 8.55
#